data_AF-A0A399FDC0-F1
#
_entry.id   AF-A0A399FDC0-F1
#
_cell.length_a   1.000
_cell.length_b   1.000
_cell.length_c   1.000
_cell.angle_alpha   90.00
_cell.angle_beta   90.00
_cell.angle_gamma   90.00
#
_symmetry.space_group_name_H-M   'P 1'
#
loop_
_entity.id
_entity.type
_entity.pdbx_description
1 polymer ?
#
loop_
_entity_poly.entity_id
_entity_poly.type
_entity_poly.pdbx_seq_one_letter_code
_entity_poly.pdbx_strand_id
1 'polypeptide(L)' 'MAQEPTPRNLPPPKSPVYLVLLWPDEAGHWEGRIKDARTGLERPFFELEALLSWLESEQDRTNRRLA' A
#
# COMPACT_ATOMS: atom_id res chain seq x y z
N MET A 1 42.95 0.92 -7.80
CA MET A 1 42.24 1.99 -8.53
C MET A 1 40.77 1.90 -8.13
N ALA A 2 40.17 2.97 -7.61
CA ALA A 2 38.77 2.97 -7.19
C ALA A 2 37.87 3.05 -8.44
N GLN A 3 36.89 2.15 -8.54
CA GLN A 3 35.94 2.13 -9.66
C GLN A 3 34.97 3.31 -9.50
N GLU A 4 34.87 4.16 -10.51
CA GLU A 4 33.87 5.24 -10.52
C GLU A 4 32.46 4.64 -10.47
N PRO A 5 31.57 5.12 -9.58
CA PRO A 5 30.22 4.60 -9.47
C PRO A 5 29.45 4.89 -10.76
N THR A 6 28.84 3.85 -11.33
CA THR A 6 28.04 3.98 -12.55
C THR A 6 26.87 4.94 -12.31
N PRO A 7 26.67 5.97 -13.16
CA PRO A 7 25.57 6.91 -13.00
C PRO A 7 24.24 6.16 -13.10
N ARG A 8 23.46 6.24 -12.01
CA ARG A 8 22.15 5.60 -11.90
C ARG A 8 21.11 6.41 -12.69
N ASN A 9 21.06 6.19 -14.00
CA ASN A 9 20.05 6.73 -14.91
C ASN A 9 18.71 5.98 -14.76
N LEU A 10 18.15 5.93 -13.54
CA LEU A 10 16.79 5.45 -13.39
C LEU A 10 15.84 6.58 -13.80
N PRO A 11 14.81 6.29 -14.63
CA PRO A 11 13.74 7.24 -14.84
C PRO A 11 13.11 7.62 -13.48
N PRO A 12 12.63 8.86 -13.31
CA PRO A 12 12.01 9.26 -12.06
C PRO A 12 10.89 8.29 -11.71
N PRO A 13 10.80 7.80 -10.46
CA PRO A 13 9.71 6.94 -10.06
C PRO A 13 8.43 7.74 -10.27
N LYS A 14 7.63 7.38 -11.29
CA LYS A 14 6.27 7.87 -11.40
C LYS A 14 5.54 7.24 -10.22
N SER A 15 5.39 8.00 -9.13
CA SER A 15 4.65 7.56 -7.97
C SER A 15 3.30 7.02 -8.44
N PRO A 16 2.91 5.82 -8.00
CA PRO A 16 1.64 5.26 -8.41
C PRO A 16 0.52 6.17 -7.91
N VAL A 17 -0.38 6.56 -8.81
CA VAL A 17 -1.57 7.33 -8.48
C VAL A 17 -2.72 6.35 -8.34
N TYR A 18 -3.33 6.35 -7.15
CA TYR A 18 -4.51 5.55 -6.87
C TYR A 18 -5.70 6.47 -6.66
N LEU A 19 -6.83 6.12 -7.27
CA LEU A 19 -8.13 6.73 -6.99
C LEU A 19 -8.87 5.85 -6.00
N VAL A 20 -9.38 6.46 -4.94
CA VAL A 20 -10.10 5.76 -3.88
C VAL A 20 -11.51 6.32 -3.80
N LEU A 21 -12.50 5.42 -3.86
CA LEU A 21 -13.91 5.73 -3.61
C LEU A 21 -14.33 4.95 -2.37
N LEU A 22 -14.80 5.65 -1.34
CA LEU A 22 -15.27 5.08 -0.08
C LEU A 22 -16.72 5.45 0.14
N TRP A 23 -17.50 4.53 0.69
CA TRP A 23 -18.88 4.75 1.12
C TRP A 23 -19.19 3.89 2.35
N PRO A 24 -20.08 4.33 3.24
CA PRO A 24 -20.54 3.49 4.34
C PRO A 24 -21.52 2.42 3.84
N ASP A 25 -21.47 1.22 4.42
CA ASP A 25 -22.50 0.18 4.28
C ASP A 25 -23.69 0.43 5.23
N GLU A 26 -24.68 -0.48 5.21
CA GLU A 26 -25.86 -0.39 6.09
C GLU A 26 -25.53 -0.56 7.59
N ALA A 27 -24.40 -1.18 7.92
CA ALA A 27 -23.91 -1.37 9.28
C ALA A 27 -22.97 -0.24 9.75
N GLY A 28 -22.63 0.71 8.87
CA GLY A 28 -21.69 1.80 9.12
C GLY A 28 -20.22 1.44 8.92
N HIS A 29 -19.89 0.28 8.35
CA HIS A 29 -18.54 -0.05 7.93
C HIS A 29 -18.16 0.66 6.63
N TRP A 30 -16.87 0.88 6.41
CA TRP A 30 -16.39 1.47 5.17
C TRP A 30 -16.25 0.40 4.09
N GLU A 31 -17.03 0.55 3.04
CA GLU A 31 -16.82 -0.13 1.77
C GLU A 31 -16.10 0.79 0.80
N GLY A 32 -15.48 0.19 -0.21
CA GLY A 32 -14.80 1.00 -1.20
C GLY A 32 -14.17 0.25 -2.36
N ARG A 33 -13.72 1.05 -3.31
CA ARG A 33 -12.94 0.59 -4.46
C ARG A 33 -11.70 1.45 -4.64
N ILE A 34 -10.62 0.78 -5.01
CA ILE A 34 -9.33 1.39 -5.29
C ILE A 34 -8.97 1.08 -6.72
N LYS A 35 -8.65 2.12 -7.47
CA LYS A 35 -8.26 2.04 -8.86
C LYS A 35 -6.84 2.53 -9.06
N ASP A 36 -6.00 1.71 -9.68
CA ASP A 36 -4.72 2.17 -10.20
C ASP A 36 -4.99 3.06 -11.43
N ALA A 37 -4.67 4.35 -11.34
CA ALA A 37 -4.94 5.30 -12.42
C ALA A 37 -4.07 5.06 -13.68
N ARG A 38 -2.98 4.30 -13.54
CA ARG A 38 -2.08 3.94 -14.65
C ARG A 38 -2.53 2.66 -15.35
N THR A 39 -2.90 1.63 -14.58
CA THR A 39 -3.26 0.31 -15.15
C THR A 39 -4.76 0.12 -15.31
N GLY A 40 -5.58 0.95 -14.67
CA GLY A 40 -7.03 0.83 -14.62
C GLY A 40 -7.53 -0.32 -13.74
N LEU A 41 -6.62 -1.07 -13.11
CA LEU A 41 -6.98 -2.22 -12.27
C LEU A 41 -7.73 -1.76 -11.03
N GLU A 42 -8.84 -2.42 -10.74
CA GLU A 42 -9.71 -2.13 -9.60
C GLU A 42 -9.63 -3.25 -8.57
N ARG A 43 -9.52 -2.86 -7.29
CA ARG A 43 -9.54 -3.78 -6.14
C ARG A 43 -10.55 -3.29 -5.10
N PRO A 44 -11.18 -4.22 -4.36
CA PRO A 44 -12.02 -3.83 -3.23
C PRO A 44 -11.18 -3.28 -2.08
N PHE A 45 -11.75 -2.34 -1.33
CA PHE A 45 -11.06 -1.68 -0.21
C PHE A 45 -10.74 -2.62 0.97
N PHE A 46 -11.62 -3.61 1.24
CA PHE A 46 -11.44 -4.55 2.36
C PHE A 46 -10.14 -5.37 2.28
N GLU A 47 -9.61 -5.60 1.07
CA GLU A 47 -8.32 -6.30 0.90
C GLU A 47 -7.15 -5.50 1.50
N LEU A 48 -7.25 -4.17 1.44
CA LEU A 48 -6.24 -3.25 1.97
C LEU A 48 -6.36 -3.10 3.48
N GLU A 49 -7.58 -3.04 4.02
CA GLU A 49 -7.80 -3.10 5.46
C GLU A 49 -7.23 -4.40 6.05
N ALA A 50 -7.51 -5.55 5.44
CA ALA A 50 -6.97 -6.83 5.89
C ALA A 50 -5.44 -6.85 5.89
N LEU A 51 -4.80 -6.29 4.87
CA LEU A 51 -3.34 -6.17 4.81
C LEU A 51 -2.79 -5.25 5.91
N LEU A 52 -3.41 -4.10 6.13
CA LEU A 52 -2.99 -3.13 7.15
C LEU A 52 -3.14 -3.73 8.56
N SER A 53 -4.29 -4.33 8.86
CA SER A 53 -4.52 -5.01 10.14
C SER A 53 -3.53 -6.15 10.37
N TRP A 54 -3.18 -6.91 9.32
CA TRP A 54 -2.15 -7.93 9.42
C TRP A 54 -0.77 -7.34 9.75
N LEU A 55 -0.35 -6.28 9.04
CA LEU A 55 0.92 -5.60 9.28
C LEU A 55 1.03 -5.05 10.71
N GLU A 56 -0.03 -4.43 11.22
CA GLU A 56 -0.11 -3.96 12.60
C GLU A 56 0.02 -5.11 13.59
N SER A 57 -0.68 -6.22 13.35
CA SER A 57 -0.61 -7.40 14.21
C SER A 57 0.79 -8.04 14.27
N GLU A 58 1.53 -8.03 13.16
CA GLU A 58 2.90 -8.55 13.10
C GLU A 58 3.90 -7.59 13.74
N GLN A 59 3.68 -6.28 13.64
CA GLN A 59 4.48 -5.29 14.36
C GLN A 59 4.31 -5.44 15.88
N ASP A 60 3.09 -5.63 16.36
CA ASP A 60 2.79 -5.88 17.78
C ASP A 60 3.41 -7.17 18.31
N ARG A 61 3.42 -8.24 17.49
CA ARG A 61 4.08 -9.50 17.84
C ARG A 61 5.60 -9.36 17.90
N THR A 62 6.18 -8.58 16.99
CA THR A 62 7.61 -8.31 16.96
C THR A 62 8.04 -7.49 18.17
N ASN A 63 7.28 -6.43 18.51
CA ASN A 63 7.53 -5.61 19.69
C ASN A 63 7.40 -6.40 21.00
N ARG A 64 6.42 -7.31 21.10
CA ARG A 64 6.27 -8.20 22.28
C ARG A 64 7.35 -9.26 22.43
N ARG A 65 8.08 -9.60 21.37
CA ARG A 65 9.20 -10.56 21.43
C ARG A 65 10.54 -9.91 21.77
N LEU A 66 10.63 -8.58 21.67
CA LEU A 66 11.83 -7.79 21.94
C LEU A 66 11.79 -7.08 23.31
N ALA A 67 10.67 -7.15 24.02
CA ALA A 67 10.47 -6.69 25.39
C ALA A 67 10.56 -7.86 26.38
#